data_AF-A0AAV3J5S1-F1
#
_entry.id   AF-A0AAV3J5S1-F1
#
_cell.length_a   1.000
_cell.length_b   1.000
_cell.length_c   1.000
_cell.angle_alpha   90.00
_cell.angle_beta   90.00
_cell.angle_gamma   90.00
#
_symmetry.space_group_name_H-M   'P 1'
#
loop_
_entity.id
_entity.type
_entity.pdbx_description
1 polymer ?
#
loop_
_entity_poly.entity_id
_entity_poly.type
_entity_poly.pdbx_seq_one_letter_code
_entity_poly.pdbx_strand_id
1 'polypeptide(L)'
;MFDRKKVNTLPTAETALQYGLNLQGKICYSMSHRLGPRSMDCSSFVFRALIAADFLPNGAYIGNTETLFNLKGTLLEEISRSQVRRGYLWIAGHQGASLGSAGHTGFFLGDINGNALHCTYSKGCQNIAVTKAFGWMGDYSGLPVRYFRLKNTSVSGPHENIGQQRMLSIDGSWGPATTRRLQEVLNCNIKDGVISGQIRNRANQSIPSVQFGHGGSNMIRALQSTLKVAIDGNFGPATCLALQQKMGTIQDGIISSESDCVKAMQRRLNDGVI
;
A
#
# COMPACT_ATOMS: atom_id res chain seq x y z
N MET A 1 -11.49 -26.01 34.54
CA MET A 1 -10.91 -24.93 33.72
C MET A 1 -12.05 -24.36 32.88
N PHE A 2 -12.44 -23.11 33.14
CA PHE A 2 -13.67 -22.54 32.58
C PHE A 2 -13.57 -22.36 31.07
N ASP A 3 -14.44 -23.06 30.36
CA ASP A 3 -14.71 -22.90 28.95
C ASP A 3 -15.44 -21.56 28.74
N ARG A 4 -14.73 -20.54 28.26
CA ARG A 4 -15.36 -19.27 27.87
C ARG A 4 -16.12 -19.53 26.57
N LYS A 5 -17.42 -19.86 26.70
CA LYS A 5 -18.40 -19.67 25.63
C LYS A 5 -18.19 -18.28 25.03
N LYS A 6 -17.72 -18.19 23.78
CA LYS A 6 -17.84 -16.97 22.98
C LYS A 6 -19.32 -16.62 22.96
N VAL A 7 -19.71 -15.58 23.68
CA VAL A 7 -21.03 -14.98 23.49
C VAL A 7 -21.05 -14.54 22.04
N ASN A 8 -22.02 -15.05 21.27
CA ASN A 8 -22.16 -14.77 19.85
C ASN A 8 -22.72 -13.33 19.70
N THR A 9 -21.92 -12.33 20.04
CA THR A 9 -22.25 -10.92 19.90
C THR A 9 -22.07 -10.54 18.44
N LEU A 10 -23.06 -9.85 17.87
CA LEU A 10 -22.97 -9.31 16.52
C LEU A 10 -21.70 -8.46 16.33
N PRO A 11 -21.08 -8.49 15.14
CA PRO A 11 -19.86 -7.74 14.87
C PRO A 11 -20.11 -6.23 15.05
N THR A 12 -19.19 -5.51 15.68
CA THR A 12 -19.35 -4.06 15.89
C THR A 12 -18.19 -3.26 15.30
N ALA A 13 -18.52 -2.08 14.79
CA ALA A 13 -17.52 -1.15 14.30
C ALA A 13 -16.52 -0.72 15.40
N GLU A 14 -16.95 -0.67 16.67
CA GLU A 14 -16.05 -0.35 17.77
C GLU A 14 -15.02 -1.45 18.00
N THR A 15 -15.37 -2.73 17.86
CA THR A 15 -14.40 -3.83 17.90
C THR A 15 -13.31 -3.65 16.84
N ALA A 16 -13.69 -3.27 15.62
CA ALA A 16 -12.74 -2.98 14.54
C ALA A 16 -11.84 -1.77 14.85
N LEU A 17 -12.40 -0.71 15.46
CA LEU A 17 -11.62 0.44 15.92
C LEU A 17 -10.61 0.05 17.01
N GLN A 18 -11.04 -0.73 18.00
CA GLN A 18 -10.18 -1.17 19.10
C GLN A 18 -9.00 -2.01 18.62
N TYR A 19 -9.21 -2.87 17.60
CA TYR A 19 -8.11 -3.57 16.95
C TYR A 19 -7.02 -2.61 16.47
N GLY A 20 -7.41 -1.53 15.77
CA GLY A 20 -6.45 -0.53 15.29
C GLY A 20 -5.83 0.32 16.40
N LEU A 21 -6.62 0.79 17.36
CA LEU A 21 -6.14 1.59 18.49
C LEU A 21 -5.08 0.84 19.30
N ASN A 22 -5.24 -0.48 19.49
CA ASN A 22 -4.27 -1.32 20.20
C ASN A 22 -2.93 -1.49 19.46
N LEU A 23 -2.90 -1.21 18.15
CA LEU A 23 -1.74 -1.35 17.28
C LEU A 23 -1.01 -0.02 17.01
N GLN A 24 -1.50 1.09 17.53
CA GLN A 24 -0.85 2.40 17.40
C GLN A 24 0.63 2.37 17.79
N GLY A 25 1.46 2.91 16.91
CA GLY A 25 2.91 3.01 17.11
C GLY A 25 3.67 1.69 16.99
N LYS A 26 3.00 0.57 16.68
CA LYS A 26 3.61 -0.78 16.69
C LYS A 26 3.80 -1.39 15.31
N ILE A 27 3.19 -0.78 14.29
CA ILE A 27 3.14 -1.28 12.92
C ILE A 27 4.02 -0.42 12.01
N CYS A 28 4.72 -1.05 11.07
CA CYS A 28 5.35 -0.40 9.93
C CYS A 28 4.45 -0.41 8.70
N TYR A 29 4.31 0.74 8.04
CA TYR A 29 3.65 0.78 6.75
C TYR A 29 4.46 -0.05 5.74
N SER A 30 3.79 -0.95 5.05
CA SER A 30 4.36 -1.72 3.95
C SER A 30 3.26 -2.29 3.08
N MET A 31 3.15 -1.82 1.84
CA MET A 31 2.33 -2.48 0.80
C MET A 31 2.86 -3.87 0.44
N SER A 32 4.12 -4.13 0.75
CA SER A 32 4.89 -5.23 0.21
C SER A 32 5.08 -6.37 1.23
N HIS A 33 5.12 -6.04 2.53
CA HIS A 33 4.92 -6.96 3.65
C HIS A 33 3.56 -6.71 4.33
N ARG A 34 2.53 -6.35 3.56
CA ARG A 34 1.20 -5.97 4.08
C ARG A 34 0.52 -7.03 4.93
N LEU A 35 0.94 -8.29 4.81
CA LEU A 35 0.45 -9.44 5.58
C LEU A 35 1.37 -9.83 6.75
N GLY A 36 2.42 -9.06 7.03
CA GLY A 36 3.36 -9.35 8.11
C GLY A 36 2.74 -9.16 9.51
N PRO A 37 3.37 -9.69 10.56
CA PRO A 37 2.88 -9.55 11.94
C PRO A 37 3.06 -8.12 12.49
N ARG A 38 4.03 -7.36 11.98
CA ARG A 38 4.32 -5.98 12.38
C ARG A 38 4.27 -4.98 11.22
N SER A 39 3.63 -5.36 10.12
CA SER A 39 3.55 -4.53 8.93
C SER A 39 2.20 -4.66 8.23
N MET A 40 1.68 -3.51 7.79
CA MET A 40 0.38 -3.39 7.13
C MET A 40 0.43 -2.28 6.10
N ASP A 41 -0.49 -2.28 5.14
CA ASP A 41 -0.87 -1.08 4.39
C ASP A 41 -2.28 -0.62 4.78
N CYS A 42 -2.77 0.44 4.15
CA CYS A 42 -4.08 1.01 4.46
C CYS A 42 -5.20 -0.04 4.37
N SER A 43 -5.25 -0.78 3.26
CA SER A 43 -6.28 -1.79 3.01
C SER A 43 -6.10 -3.04 3.87
N SER A 44 -4.88 -3.51 4.09
CA SER A 44 -4.61 -4.71 4.92
C SER A 44 -4.96 -4.46 6.37
N PHE A 45 -4.74 -3.24 6.85
CA PHE A 45 -5.23 -2.78 8.14
C PHE A 45 -6.76 -2.87 8.23
N VAL A 46 -7.49 -2.31 7.26
CA VAL A 46 -8.97 -2.36 7.26
C VAL A 46 -9.48 -3.79 7.22
N PHE A 47 -8.98 -4.64 6.32
CA PHE A 47 -9.36 -6.05 6.27
C PHE A 47 -9.09 -6.78 7.59
N ARG A 48 -7.93 -6.58 8.21
CA ARG A 48 -7.60 -7.19 9.50
C ARG A 48 -8.49 -6.71 10.63
N ALA A 49 -8.85 -5.43 10.64
CA ALA A 49 -9.81 -4.89 11.61
C ALA A 49 -11.21 -5.50 11.43
N LEU A 50 -11.65 -5.69 10.18
CA LEU A 50 -12.93 -6.34 9.86
C LEU A 50 -12.94 -7.82 10.25
N ILE A 51 -11.84 -8.55 10.05
CA ILE A 51 -11.68 -9.93 10.51
C ILE A 51 -11.66 -10.00 12.04
N ALA A 52 -10.90 -9.13 12.70
CA ALA A 52 -10.81 -9.09 14.16
C ALA A 52 -12.14 -8.73 14.84
N ALA A 53 -13.03 -8.07 14.10
CA ALA A 53 -14.38 -7.70 14.54
C ALA A 53 -15.47 -8.67 14.07
N ASP A 54 -15.11 -9.81 13.45
CA ASP A 54 -16.03 -10.84 12.95
C ASP A 54 -17.00 -10.37 11.83
N PHE A 55 -16.73 -9.23 11.17
CA PHE A 55 -17.45 -8.84 9.94
C PHE A 55 -17.06 -9.72 8.75
N LEU A 56 -15.82 -10.21 8.77
CA LEU A 56 -15.26 -11.17 7.83
C LEU A 56 -14.80 -12.42 8.60
N PRO A 57 -14.87 -13.63 8.02
CA PRO A 57 -14.49 -14.85 8.70
C PRO A 57 -12.99 -14.86 9.04
N ASN A 58 -12.63 -15.63 10.07
CA ASN A 58 -11.23 -15.90 10.36
C ASN A 58 -10.56 -16.57 9.14
N GLY A 59 -9.40 -16.07 8.73
CA GLY A 59 -8.71 -16.50 7.52
C GLY A 59 -9.27 -15.92 6.22
N ALA A 60 -10.23 -14.99 6.28
CA ALA A 60 -10.71 -14.29 5.09
C ALA A 60 -9.55 -13.66 4.31
N TYR A 61 -9.70 -13.65 2.99
CA TYR A 61 -8.73 -13.05 2.09
C TYR A 61 -8.55 -11.57 2.40
N ILE A 62 -7.29 -11.17 2.65
CA ILE A 62 -6.91 -9.79 2.89
C ILE A 62 -6.65 -9.13 1.52
N GLY A 63 -7.71 -8.60 0.91
CA GLY A 63 -7.67 -7.92 -0.38
C GLY A 63 -7.02 -6.53 -0.33
N ASN A 64 -7.18 -5.74 -1.39
CA ASN A 64 -6.67 -4.36 -1.51
C ASN A 64 -7.82 -3.33 -1.55
N THR A 65 -7.52 -2.07 -1.88
CA THR A 65 -8.54 -1.00 -1.98
C THR A 65 -9.66 -1.32 -2.99
N GLU A 66 -9.35 -1.95 -4.12
CA GLU A 66 -10.37 -2.41 -5.09
C GLU A 66 -11.25 -3.50 -4.49
N THR A 67 -10.63 -4.43 -3.76
CA THR A 67 -11.39 -5.46 -3.07
C THR A 67 -12.33 -4.88 -2.00
N LEU A 68 -11.93 -3.80 -1.31
CA LEU A 68 -12.81 -3.07 -0.40
C LEU A 68 -13.97 -2.40 -1.14
N PHE A 69 -13.73 -1.77 -2.30
CA PHE A 69 -14.83 -1.22 -3.11
C PHE A 69 -15.85 -2.29 -3.51
N ASN A 70 -15.39 -3.52 -3.78
CA ASN A 70 -16.25 -4.65 -4.14
C ASN A 70 -17.10 -5.17 -2.96
N LEU A 71 -16.81 -4.75 -1.72
CA LEU A 71 -17.68 -5.02 -0.57
C LEU A 71 -18.89 -4.06 -0.51
N LYS A 72 -18.96 -3.05 -1.40
CA LYS A 72 -20.14 -2.21 -1.54
C LYS A 72 -21.37 -3.04 -1.92
N GLY A 73 -22.48 -2.81 -1.23
CA GLY A 73 -23.73 -3.53 -1.43
C GLY A 73 -23.83 -4.82 -0.63
N THR A 74 -22.70 -5.44 -0.29
CA THR A 74 -22.64 -6.59 0.64
C THR A 74 -22.43 -6.08 2.06
N LEU A 75 -21.19 -6.02 2.55
CA LEU A 75 -20.84 -5.55 3.90
C LEU A 75 -20.86 -4.02 4.02
N LEU A 76 -20.49 -3.31 2.95
CA LEU A 76 -20.38 -1.87 2.95
C LEU A 76 -21.64 -1.24 2.37
N GLU A 77 -22.25 -0.33 3.13
CA GLU A 77 -23.31 0.52 2.63
C GLU A 77 -22.79 1.95 2.48
N GLU A 78 -22.88 2.47 1.26
CA GLU A 78 -22.41 3.81 0.96
C GLU A 78 -23.33 4.87 1.57
N ILE A 79 -22.72 5.92 2.09
CA ILE A 79 -23.40 7.02 2.76
C ILE A 79 -22.87 8.35 2.25
N SER A 80 -23.65 9.41 2.48
CA SER A 80 -23.22 10.77 2.20
C SER A 80 -22.20 11.28 3.23
N ARG A 81 -21.41 12.27 2.83
CA ARG A 81 -20.39 12.92 3.67
C ARG A 81 -20.94 13.41 5.03
N SER A 82 -22.16 13.92 5.06
CA SER A 82 -22.80 14.44 6.27
C SER A 82 -23.25 13.36 7.25
N GLN A 83 -23.35 12.10 6.79
CA GLN A 83 -23.72 10.97 7.64
C GLN A 83 -22.52 10.32 8.33
N VAL A 84 -21.29 10.74 8.02
CA VAL A 84 -20.07 10.18 8.60
C VAL A 84 -20.08 10.27 10.12
N ARG A 85 -19.77 9.15 10.76
CA ARG A 85 -19.69 8.99 12.22
C ARG A 85 -18.53 8.07 12.57
N ARG A 86 -18.18 8.07 13.86
CA ARG A 86 -17.21 7.12 14.42
C ARG A 86 -17.57 5.69 14.04
N GLY A 87 -16.56 4.92 13.64
CA GLY A 87 -16.70 3.52 13.24
C GLY A 87 -17.06 3.30 11.78
N TYR A 88 -17.38 4.36 11.04
CA TYR A 88 -17.53 4.29 9.59
C TYR A 88 -16.16 4.31 8.93
N LEU A 89 -16.11 3.92 7.66
CA LEU A 89 -14.88 3.88 6.88
C LEU A 89 -14.96 4.80 5.68
N TRP A 90 -13.81 5.20 5.18
CA TRP A 90 -13.70 5.81 3.86
C TRP A 90 -12.88 4.92 2.94
N ILE A 91 -13.14 5.05 1.65
CA ILE A 91 -12.26 4.54 0.60
C ILE A 91 -12.04 5.69 -0.37
N ALA A 92 -10.79 6.10 -0.51
CA ALA A 92 -10.33 7.10 -1.47
C ALA A 92 -9.67 6.42 -2.66
N GLY A 93 -9.94 6.93 -3.86
CA GLY A 93 -9.44 6.40 -5.12
C GLY A 93 -10.55 6.15 -6.14
N HIS A 94 -10.16 6.03 -7.40
CA HIS A 94 -11.08 5.70 -8.49
C HIS A 94 -11.35 4.20 -8.51
N GLN A 95 -12.60 3.77 -8.32
CA GLN A 95 -12.97 2.35 -8.40
C GLN A 95 -12.59 1.80 -9.79
N GLY A 96 -11.88 0.67 -9.80
CA GLY A 96 -11.25 0.08 -10.99
C GLY A 96 -9.80 0.53 -11.24
N ALA A 97 -9.29 1.50 -10.48
CA ALA A 97 -7.97 2.11 -10.67
C ALA A 97 -7.25 2.48 -9.35
N SER A 98 -7.64 1.87 -8.23
CA SER A 98 -7.11 2.10 -6.86
C SER A 98 -6.17 0.99 -6.37
N LEU A 99 -5.57 0.22 -7.28
CA LEU A 99 -4.54 -0.76 -6.95
C LEU A 99 -3.27 -0.07 -6.46
N GLY A 100 -2.44 -0.73 -5.66
CA GLY A 100 -1.19 -0.19 -5.12
C GLY A 100 -1.37 1.06 -4.23
N SER A 101 -0.58 2.10 -4.49
CA SER A 101 -0.61 3.45 -3.89
C SER A 101 -1.74 4.35 -4.39
N ALA A 102 -2.51 3.94 -5.40
CA ALA A 102 -3.54 4.77 -6.03
C ALA A 102 -4.86 4.87 -5.24
N GLY A 103 -4.91 4.28 -4.06
CA GLY A 103 -6.05 4.35 -3.16
C GLY A 103 -5.63 4.47 -1.70
N HIS A 104 -6.58 4.85 -0.86
CA HIS A 104 -6.37 4.97 0.58
C HIS A 104 -7.64 4.69 1.36
N THR A 105 -7.52 4.23 2.59
CA THR A 105 -8.67 3.81 3.38
C THR A 105 -8.33 3.78 4.87
N GLY A 106 -9.37 3.77 5.70
CA GLY A 106 -9.29 3.66 7.14
C GLY A 106 -10.65 3.89 7.78
N PHE A 107 -10.65 4.15 9.09
CA PHE A 107 -11.86 4.34 9.87
C PHE A 107 -11.94 5.72 10.51
N PHE A 108 -13.13 6.31 10.52
CA PHE A 108 -13.40 7.54 11.26
C PHE A 108 -13.44 7.27 12.76
N LEU A 109 -12.77 8.13 13.54
CA LEU A 109 -12.85 8.16 14.99
C LEU A 109 -13.89 9.17 15.51
N GLY A 110 -14.48 9.96 14.62
CA GLY A 110 -15.50 10.97 14.89
C GLY A 110 -16.32 11.29 13.63
N ASP A 111 -16.78 12.53 13.49
CA ASP A 111 -17.39 13.00 12.25
C ASP A 111 -16.35 13.29 11.15
N ILE A 112 -16.81 13.83 10.02
CA ILE A 112 -15.97 14.15 8.85
C ILE A 112 -14.86 15.17 9.13
N ASN A 113 -15.03 16.05 10.12
CA ASN A 113 -14.05 17.06 10.54
C ASN A 113 -13.19 16.59 11.73
N GLY A 114 -13.53 15.42 12.28
CA GLY A 114 -12.84 14.77 13.37
C GLY A 114 -11.55 14.09 12.94
N ASN A 115 -11.21 13.05 13.70
CA ASN A 115 -10.00 12.27 13.48
C ASN A 115 -10.28 10.99 12.69
N ALA A 116 -9.24 10.48 12.06
CA ALA A 116 -9.21 9.25 11.29
C ALA A 116 -8.12 8.32 11.83
N LEU A 117 -8.39 7.02 11.75
CA LEU A 117 -7.47 5.93 12.11
C LEU A 117 -7.11 5.16 10.84
N HIS A 118 -5.83 5.10 10.50
CA HIS A 118 -5.38 4.47 9.26
C HIS A 118 -3.91 4.08 9.27
N CYS A 119 -3.53 3.19 8.38
CA CYS A 119 -2.13 2.88 8.10
C CYS A 119 -1.65 3.70 6.89
N THR A 120 -0.64 4.56 7.08
CA THR A 120 -0.22 5.52 6.04
C THR A 120 1.29 5.56 5.87
N TYR A 121 1.76 5.73 4.62
CA TYR A 121 3.17 5.74 4.27
C TYR A 121 3.98 6.76 5.09
N SER A 122 3.47 7.98 5.25
CA SER A 122 4.17 9.09 5.91
C SER A 122 4.47 8.88 7.39
N LYS A 123 3.87 7.86 8.02
CA LYS A 123 4.07 7.53 9.43
C LYS A 123 5.03 6.36 9.65
N GLY A 124 5.58 5.77 8.59
CA GLY A 124 6.64 4.76 8.65
C GLY A 124 6.33 3.64 9.65
N CYS A 125 7.24 3.42 10.60
CA CYS A 125 7.14 2.42 11.68
C CYS A 125 6.37 2.84 12.94
N GLN A 126 5.75 4.01 12.93
CA GLN A 126 4.94 4.53 14.04
C GLN A 126 3.45 4.50 13.67
N ASN A 127 3.00 3.39 13.07
CA ASN A 127 1.74 3.34 12.34
C ASN A 127 0.56 2.70 13.09
N ILE A 128 -0.53 2.64 12.33
CA ILE A 128 -1.92 2.85 12.72
C ILE A 128 -2.08 4.25 13.31
N ALA A 129 -1.86 5.24 12.47
CA ALA A 129 -1.81 6.63 12.87
C ALA A 129 -3.20 7.20 13.14
N VAL A 130 -3.24 8.20 14.03
CA VAL A 130 -4.38 9.09 14.20
C VAL A 130 -4.04 10.44 13.60
N THR A 131 -4.87 10.88 12.66
CA THR A 131 -4.73 12.16 11.99
C THR A 131 -6.08 12.86 11.95
N LYS A 132 -6.13 14.11 11.50
CA LYS A 132 -7.39 14.68 11.02
C LYS A 132 -7.90 13.84 9.85
N ALA A 133 -9.21 13.70 9.71
CA ALA A 133 -9.77 13.02 8.55
C ALA A 133 -9.57 13.87 7.29
N PHE A 134 -10.09 15.09 7.30
CA PHE A 134 -9.89 16.04 6.22
C PHE A 134 -8.39 16.31 5.98
N GLY A 135 -7.97 16.21 4.72
CA GLY A 135 -6.59 16.34 4.27
C GLY A 135 -5.72 15.08 4.39
N TRP A 136 -6.20 14.01 5.02
CA TRP A 136 -5.43 12.76 5.20
C TRP A 136 -6.13 11.52 4.66
N MET A 137 -7.39 11.63 4.25
CA MET A 137 -8.13 10.53 3.63
C MET A 137 -7.61 10.20 2.23
N GLY A 138 -6.83 11.10 1.62
CA GLY A 138 -6.41 11.08 0.22
C GLY A 138 -6.97 12.26 -0.58
N ASP A 139 -7.91 13.00 0.02
CA ASP A 139 -8.53 14.23 -0.48
C ASP A 139 -7.53 15.37 -0.72
N TYR A 140 -6.49 15.48 0.11
CA TYR A 140 -5.40 16.44 -0.15
C TYR A 140 -4.70 16.20 -1.48
N SER A 141 -4.57 14.93 -1.88
CA SER A 141 -4.00 14.52 -3.17
C SER A 141 -5.02 14.53 -4.31
N GLY A 142 -6.22 15.06 -4.07
CA GLY A 142 -7.29 15.14 -5.07
C GLY A 142 -8.03 13.83 -5.35
N LEU A 143 -7.80 12.77 -4.57
CA LEU A 143 -8.51 11.51 -4.77
C LEU A 143 -10.00 11.65 -4.41
N PRO A 144 -10.92 11.08 -5.20
CA PRO A 144 -12.33 11.01 -4.81
C PRO A 144 -12.46 10.16 -3.56
N VAL A 145 -13.20 10.65 -2.55
CA VAL A 145 -13.43 9.95 -1.28
C VAL A 145 -14.87 9.52 -1.18
N ARG A 146 -15.08 8.22 -0.93
CA ARG A 146 -16.39 7.61 -0.70
C ARG A 146 -16.48 7.14 0.74
N TYR A 147 -17.67 7.22 1.32
CA TYR A 147 -17.91 6.98 2.73
C TYR A 147 -18.86 5.81 2.91
N PHE A 148 -18.59 4.93 3.87
CA PHE A 148 -19.38 3.72 4.06
C PHE A 148 -19.62 3.44 5.54
N ARG A 149 -20.85 2.99 5.85
CA ARG A 149 -21.15 2.32 7.11
C ARG A 149 -21.04 0.81 6.93
N LEU A 150 -20.65 0.11 7.99
CA LEU A 150 -20.67 -1.34 8.04
C LEU A 150 -22.08 -1.83 8.32
N LYS A 151 -22.58 -2.76 7.51
CA LYS A 151 -23.82 -3.48 7.85
C LYS A 151 -23.55 -4.40 9.03
N ASN A 152 -24.50 -4.50 9.95
CA ASN A 152 -24.39 -5.32 11.16
C ASN A 152 -24.60 -6.81 10.84
N THR A 153 -23.74 -7.37 9.98
CA THR A 153 -23.81 -8.73 9.47
C THR A 153 -22.41 -9.23 9.13
N SER A 154 -22.19 -10.54 9.27
CA SER A 154 -20.99 -11.20 8.79
C SER A 154 -21.20 -11.68 7.35
N VAL A 155 -20.22 -11.44 6.49
CA VAL A 155 -20.26 -11.89 5.08
C VAL A 155 -19.12 -12.87 4.82
N SER A 156 -19.21 -13.68 3.76
CA SER A 156 -18.14 -14.63 3.36
C SER A 156 -16.79 -13.96 3.04
N GLY A 157 -16.81 -12.65 2.81
CA GLY A 157 -15.66 -11.88 2.38
C GLY A 157 -15.35 -12.04 0.90
N PRO A 158 -14.34 -11.30 0.40
CA PRO A 158 -13.97 -11.36 -1.00
C PRO A 158 -13.23 -12.66 -1.33
N HIS A 159 -13.38 -13.13 -2.55
CA HIS A 159 -12.56 -14.23 -3.07
C HIS A 159 -11.14 -13.75 -3.40
N GLU A 160 -10.17 -14.67 -3.29
CA GLU A 160 -8.79 -14.40 -3.69
C GLU A 160 -8.72 -14.10 -5.18
N ASN A 161 -8.12 -12.94 -5.51
CA ASN A 161 -7.79 -12.57 -6.89
C ASN A 161 -6.29 -12.25 -6.95
N ILE A 162 -5.49 -13.30 -7.24
CA ILE A 162 -4.02 -13.26 -7.26
C ILE A 162 -3.50 -12.18 -8.23
N GLY A 163 -4.23 -11.92 -9.33
CA GLY A 163 -3.87 -10.91 -10.32
C GLY A 163 -3.90 -9.48 -9.75
N GLN A 164 -4.88 -9.14 -8.91
CA GLN A 164 -5.01 -7.79 -8.35
C GLN A 164 -4.13 -7.52 -7.14
N GLN A 165 -3.71 -8.55 -6.40
CA GLN A 165 -3.00 -8.37 -5.12
C GLN A 165 -1.55 -7.89 -5.29
N ARG A 166 -0.94 -8.10 -6.46
CA ARG A 166 0.46 -7.75 -6.76
C ARG A 166 0.63 -6.59 -7.75
N MET A 167 -0.48 -6.01 -8.22
CA MET A 167 -0.42 -4.90 -9.19
C MET A 167 0.01 -3.60 -8.50
N LEU A 168 1.14 -3.08 -8.96
CA LEU A 168 1.61 -1.73 -8.70
C LEU A 168 0.66 -0.71 -9.33
N SER A 169 0.50 0.44 -8.67
CA SER A 169 0.01 1.65 -9.33
C SER A 169 1.01 2.11 -10.37
N ILE A 170 0.51 2.71 -11.44
CA ILE A 170 1.32 3.37 -12.47
C ILE A 170 1.42 4.85 -12.10
N ASP A 171 2.08 5.15 -10.99
CA ASP A 171 2.18 6.51 -10.43
C ASP A 171 3.50 7.21 -10.79
N GLY A 172 4.44 6.52 -11.43
CA GLY A 172 5.74 7.07 -11.79
C GLY A 172 6.69 7.28 -10.60
N SER A 173 6.28 6.91 -9.40
CA SER A 173 7.14 7.00 -8.21
C SER A 173 7.87 5.68 -7.99
N TRP A 174 9.20 5.74 -7.91
CA TRP A 174 10.02 4.57 -7.59
C TRP A 174 10.12 4.36 -6.08
N GLY A 175 8.95 4.19 -5.46
CA GLY A 175 8.81 3.93 -4.04
C GLY A 175 9.06 2.46 -3.65
N PRO A 176 8.92 2.13 -2.35
CA PRO A 176 9.23 0.79 -1.85
C PRO A 176 8.44 -0.36 -2.49
N ALA A 177 7.19 -0.12 -2.91
CA ALA A 177 6.38 -1.12 -3.62
C ALA A 177 6.99 -1.46 -4.98
N THR A 178 7.30 -0.44 -5.79
CA THR A 178 7.98 -0.60 -7.09
C THR A 178 9.31 -1.33 -6.93
N THR A 179 10.13 -0.91 -5.95
CA THR A 179 11.42 -1.55 -5.67
C THR A 179 11.28 -3.01 -5.28
N ARG A 180 10.30 -3.36 -4.44
CA ARG A 180 10.11 -4.77 -4.09
C ARG A 180 9.65 -5.60 -5.27
N ARG A 181 8.69 -5.11 -6.04
CA ARG A 181 8.20 -5.85 -7.18
C ARG A 181 9.34 -6.10 -8.18
N LEU A 182 10.23 -5.13 -8.33
CA LEU A 182 11.47 -5.32 -9.07
C LEU A 182 12.38 -6.38 -8.44
N GLN A 183 12.57 -6.38 -7.10
CA GLN A 183 13.31 -7.44 -6.39
C GLN A 183 12.68 -8.84 -6.59
N GLU A 184 11.36 -8.95 -6.67
CA GLU A 184 10.66 -10.20 -6.98
C GLU A 184 10.90 -10.68 -8.40
N VAL A 185 10.71 -9.80 -9.38
CA VAL A 185 10.89 -10.10 -10.81
C VAL A 185 12.35 -10.45 -11.12
N LEU A 186 13.30 -9.77 -10.46
CA LEU A 186 14.73 -10.07 -10.55
C LEU A 186 15.16 -11.27 -9.69
N ASN A 187 14.22 -11.93 -8.99
CA ASN A 187 14.47 -13.07 -8.11
C ASN A 187 15.55 -12.81 -7.04
N CYS A 188 15.56 -11.62 -6.44
CA CYS A 188 16.49 -11.27 -5.37
C CYS A 188 16.16 -12.05 -4.07
N ASN A 189 17.19 -12.41 -3.32
CA ASN A 189 17.03 -13.03 -2.00
C ASN A 189 16.38 -12.07 -0.99
N ILE A 190 16.78 -10.80 -1.04
CA ILE A 190 16.22 -9.73 -0.20
C ILE A 190 15.14 -9.00 -1.00
N LYS A 191 13.93 -8.99 -0.45
CA LYS A 191 12.73 -8.34 -1.02
C LYS A 191 12.18 -7.37 0.03
N ASP A 192 12.95 -6.34 0.36
CA ASP A 192 12.64 -5.37 1.42
C ASP A 192 12.01 -4.08 0.90
N GLY A 193 12.04 -3.84 -0.42
CA GLY A 193 11.59 -2.59 -1.02
C GLY A 193 12.59 -1.44 -0.89
N VAL A 194 13.86 -1.74 -0.58
CA VAL A 194 14.91 -0.73 -0.39
C VAL A 194 16.00 -0.86 -1.45
N ILE A 195 16.43 0.28 -1.99
CA ILE A 195 17.62 0.38 -2.82
C ILE A 195 18.78 0.80 -1.90
N SER A 196 19.45 -0.19 -1.30
CA SER A 196 20.46 0.02 -0.26
C SER A 196 21.84 0.46 -0.76
N GLY A 197 22.60 1.11 0.10
CA GLY A 197 24.04 1.38 -0.09
C GLY A 197 24.35 2.29 -1.27
N GLN A 198 23.44 3.18 -1.65
CA GLN A 198 23.57 3.99 -2.86
C GLN A 198 24.45 5.22 -2.64
N ILE A 199 25.33 5.50 -3.61
CA ILE A 199 26.03 6.78 -3.70
C ILE A 199 25.08 7.82 -4.30
N ARG A 200 24.94 8.96 -3.61
CA ARG A 200 24.05 10.06 -4.02
C ARG A 200 24.50 10.64 -5.35
N ASN A 201 23.59 10.71 -6.32
CA ASN A 201 23.81 11.34 -7.61
C ASN A 201 22.49 11.84 -8.22
N ARG A 202 22.55 12.59 -9.33
CA ARG A 202 21.37 13.18 -9.96
C ARG A 202 20.33 12.15 -10.41
N ALA A 203 20.74 10.93 -10.77
CA ALA A 203 19.85 9.89 -11.25
C ALA A 203 18.93 9.34 -10.14
N ASN A 204 19.40 9.33 -8.88
CA ASN A 204 18.71 8.65 -7.77
C ASN A 204 18.18 9.59 -6.68
N GLN A 205 18.42 10.90 -6.79
CA GLN A 205 18.08 11.88 -5.74
C GLN A 205 16.58 12.00 -5.44
N SER A 206 15.72 11.72 -6.42
CA SER A 206 14.26 11.83 -6.28
C SER A 206 13.58 10.48 -6.05
N ILE A 207 14.34 9.40 -5.88
CA ILE A 207 13.81 8.04 -5.68
C ILE A 207 13.55 7.81 -4.17
N PRO A 208 12.27 7.68 -3.72
CA PRO A 208 11.97 7.61 -2.28
C PRO A 208 12.43 6.32 -1.60
N SER A 209 12.66 5.25 -2.36
CA SER A 209 13.11 3.95 -1.84
C SER A 209 14.63 3.82 -1.70
N VAL A 210 15.39 4.86 -2.04
CA VAL A 210 16.85 4.86 -1.92
C VAL A 210 17.27 5.06 -0.46
N GLN A 211 18.13 4.17 0.01
CA GLN A 211 18.90 4.36 1.23
C GLN A 211 20.36 4.65 0.87
N PHE A 212 20.77 5.90 1.09
CA PHE A 212 22.14 6.32 0.81
C PHE A 212 23.14 5.66 1.76
N GLY A 213 24.32 5.37 1.24
CA GLY A 213 25.42 4.76 1.98
C GLY A 213 26.53 4.35 1.04
N HIS A 214 27.26 3.31 1.42
CA HIS A 214 28.34 2.74 0.63
C HIS A 214 28.07 1.25 0.36
N GLY A 215 28.74 0.68 -0.65
CA GLY A 215 28.71 -0.76 -0.93
C GLY A 215 27.71 -1.25 -1.98
N GLY A 216 26.72 -0.45 -2.38
CA GLY A 216 25.80 -0.77 -3.49
C GLY A 216 24.76 -1.89 -3.21
N SER A 217 23.63 -1.83 -3.90
CA SER A 217 22.49 -2.74 -3.73
C SER A 217 22.63 -4.00 -4.59
N ASN A 218 22.36 -5.17 -3.99
CA ASN A 218 22.25 -6.43 -4.75
C ASN A 218 21.10 -6.43 -5.76
N MET A 219 20.02 -5.69 -5.48
CA MET A 219 18.94 -5.49 -6.45
C MET A 219 19.46 -4.73 -7.67
N ILE A 220 20.22 -3.65 -7.44
CA ILE A 220 20.78 -2.87 -8.55
C ILE A 220 21.79 -3.70 -9.35
N ARG A 221 22.59 -4.56 -8.71
CA ARG A 221 23.46 -5.50 -9.43
C ARG A 221 22.66 -6.44 -10.35
N ALA A 222 21.54 -6.98 -9.87
CA ALA A 222 20.66 -7.82 -10.67
C ALA A 222 20.00 -7.05 -11.83
N LEU A 223 19.59 -5.80 -11.58
CA LEU A 223 19.07 -4.90 -12.61
C LEU A 223 20.13 -4.59 -13.66
N GLN A 224 21.36 -4.25 -13.25
CA GLN A 224 22.48 -3.96 -14.14
C GLN A 224 22.84 -5.15 -15.02
N SER A 225 22.83 -6.35 -14.47
CA SER A 225 22.98 -7.60 -15.24
C SER A 225 21.90 -7.72 -16.31
N THR A 226 20.65 -7.44 -15.95
CA THR A 226 19.50 -7.45 -16.89
C THR A 226 19.62 -6.38 -17.98
N LEU A 227 20.17 -5.20 -17.64
CA LEU A 227 20.40 -4.09 -18.55
C LEU A 227 21.70 -4.22 -19.36
N LYS A 228 22.55 -5.21 -19.06
CA LYS A 228 23.86 -5.42 -19.68
C LYS A 228 24.78 -4.21 -19.55
N VAL A 229 24.80 -3.58 -18.38
CA VAL A 229 25.72 -2.50 -18.02
C VAL A 229 26.70 -2.94 -16.93
N ALA A 230 27.68 -2.10 -16.60
CA ALA A 230 28.61 -2.37 -15.51
C ALA A 230 27.87 -2.65 -14.19
N ILE A 231 28.30 -3.71 -13.48
CA ILE A 231 27.62 -4.22 -12.29
C ILE A 231 28.34 -3.68 -11.04
N ASP A 232 28.09 -2.41 -10.71
CA ASP A 232 28.69 -1.73 -9.56
C ASP A 232 27.74 -1.65 -8.33
N GLY A 233 26.48 -2.04 -8.49
CA GLY A 233 25.45 -1.96 -7.46
C GLY A 233 24.93 -0.55 -7.16
N ASN A 234 25.34 0.46 -7.93
CA ASN A 234 24.89 1.85 -7.80
C ASN A 234 23.98 2.25 -8.97
N PHE A 235 22.84 2.85 -8.64
CA PHE A 235 21.94 3.44 -9.62
C PHE A 235 22.45 4.83 -9.97
N GLY A 236 23.42 4.86 -10.89
CA GLY A 236 23.99 6.07 -11.47
C GLY A 236 23.46 6.37 -12.89
N PRO A 237 23.96 7.45 -13.52
CA PRO A 237 23.49 7.90 -14.83
C PRO A 237 23.52 6.82 -15.91
N ALA A 238 24.57 5.99 -15.97
CA ALA A 238 24.67 4.91 -16.97
C ALA A 238 23.57 3.85 -16.81
N THR A 239 23.31 3.41 -15.56
CA THR A 239 22.22 2.48 -15.26
C THR A 239 20.86 3.09 -15.58
N CYS A 240 20.68 4.39 -15.28
CA CYS A 240 19.44 5.11 -15.54
C CYS A 240 19.14 5.24 -17.04
N LEU A 241 20.14 5.66 -17.84
CA LEU A 241 20.01 5.75 -19.30
C LEU A 241 19.65 4.40 -19.93
N ALA A 242 20.31 3.32 -19.49
CA ALA A 242 20.00 1.98 -19.98
C ALA A 242 18.59 1.52 -19.59
N LEU A 243 18.14 1.85 -18.37
CA LEU A 243 16.76 1.57 -17.95
C LEU A 243 15.76 2.34 -18.81
N GLN A 244 15.97 3.65 -19.02
CA GLN A 244 15.13 4.50 -19.85
C GLN A 244 15.05 4.00 -21.29
N GLN A 245 16.19 3.59 -21.87
CA GLN A 245 16.24 2.98 -23.18
C GLN A 245 15.40 1.70 -23.22
N LYS A 246 15.54 0.80 -22.25
CA LYS A 246 14.78 -0.45 -22.18
C LYS A 246 13.27 -0.21 -21.99
N MET A 247 12.90 0.87 -21.31
CA MET A 247 11.51 1.29 -21.11
C MET A 247 10.93 2.08 -22.29
N GLY A 248 11.74 2.44 -23.29
CA GLY A 248 11.29 3.21 -24.45
C GLY A 248 10.92 4.65 -24.11
N THR A 249 11.55 5.24 -23.08
CA THR A 249 11.30 6.60 -22.63
C THR A 249 12.47 7.53 -22.96
N ILE A 250 12.31 8.83 -22.70
CA ILE A 250 13.38 9.82 -22.82
C ILE A 250 14.57 9.39 -21.96
N GLN A 251 15.77 9.45 -22.54
CA GLN A 251 17.03 9.05 -21.94
C GLN A 251 17.76 10.29 -21.38
N ASP A 252 17.22 10.88 -20.33
CA ASP A 252 17.79 12.07 -19.66
C ASP A 252 18.73 11.72 -18.49
N GLY A 253 18.84 10.43 -18.15
CA GLY A 253 19.68 9.92 -17.07
C GLY A 253 19.16 10.25 -15.67
N ILE A 254 17.91 10.70 -15.53
CA ILE A 254 17.30 11.12 -14.27
C ILE A 254 15.97 10.41 -14.02
N ILE A 255 15.76 9.92 -12.81
CA ILE A 255 14.43 9.54 -12.33
C ILE A 255 13.86 10.71 -11.53
N SER A 256 12.83 11.37 -12.09
CA SER A 256 12.02 12.40 -11.42
C SER A 256 11.12 11.79 -10.34
N SER A 257 10.52 12.64 -9.48
CA SER A 257 9.55 12.20 -8.46
C SER A 257 8.33 11.49 -9.05
N GLU A 258 7.92 11.92 -10.24
CA GLU A 258 6.96 11.26 -11.12
C GLU A 258 7.64 11.07 -12.48
N SER A 259 8.05 9.85 -12.79
CA SER A 259 8.87 9.52 -13.95
C SER A 259 8.13 8.61 -14.93
N ASP A 260 8.11 8.99 -16.21
CA ASP A 260 7.53 8.14 -17.27
C ASP A 260 8.29 6.82 -17.42
N CYS A 261 9.61 6.83 -17.19
CA CYS A 261 10.42 5.62 -17.12
C CYS A 261 9.92 4.67 -16.04
N VAL A 262 9.57 5.20 -14.87
CA VAL A 262 9.04 4.40 -13.76
C VAL A 262 7.62 3.93 -14.05
N LYS A 263 6.77 4.75 -14.68
CA LYS A 263 5.43 4.32 -15.13
C LYS A 263 5.51 3.14 -16.10
N ALA A 264 6.42 3.21 -17.08
CA ALA A 264 6.67 2.14 -18.03
C ALA A 264 7.19 0.86 -17.32
N MET A 265 8.12 1.02 -16.38
CA MET A 265 8.63 -0.09 -15.56
C MET A 265 7.51 -0.71 -14.71
N GLN A 266 6.66 0.08 -14.07
CA GLN A 266 5.54 -0.40 -13.26
C GLN A 266 4.55 -1.24 -14.08
N ARG A 267 4.27 -0.86 -15.33
CA ARG A 267 3.45 -1.67 -16.26
C ARG A 267 4.08 -3.04 -16.50
N ARG A 268 5.37 -3.09 -16.86
CA ARG A 268 6.09 -4.35 -17.10
C ARG A 268 6.16 -5.23 -15.85
N LEU A 269 6.40 -4.62 -14.70
CA LEU A 269 6.45 -5.32 -13.42
C LEU A 269 5.10 -5.93 -13.04
N ASN A 270 3.99 -5.30 -13.44
CA ASN A 270 2.65 -5.89 -13.29
C ASN A 270 2.48 -7.12 -14.17
N ASP A 271 3.07 -7.13 -15.37
CA ASP A 271 3.14 -8.30 -16.25
C ASP A 271 4.18 -9.36 -15.80
N GLY A 272 4.89 -9.10 -14.70
CA GLY A 272 5.89 -10.00 -14.14
C GLY A 272 7.24 -10.00 -14.85
N VAL A 273 7.52 -8.99 -15.67
CA VAL A 273 8.74 -8.85 -16.45
C VAL A 273 9.44 -7.52 -16.19
N ILE A 274 10.69 -7.39 -16.65
CA ILE A 274 11.47 -6.15 -16.64
C ILE A 274 12.09 -5.89 -18.01
#